data_AF-A0AAD9PRG7-F1
#
_entry.id   AF-A0AAD9PRG7-F1
#
_cell.length_a   1.000
_cell.length_b   1.000
_cell.length_c   1.000
_cell.angle_alpha   90.00
_cell.angle_beta   90.00
_cell.angle_gamma   90.00
#
_symmetry.space_group_name_H-M   'P 1'
#
loop_
_entity.id
_entity.type
_entity.pdbx_description
1 polymer ?
#
loop_
_entity_poly.entity_id
_entity_poly.type
_entity_poly.pdbx_seq_one_letter_code
_entity_poly.pdbx_strand_id
1 'polypeptide(L)'
;MRSTGESAKTTDRGWAWDRTLDFSLTFVRTDIEKYCVSKLTVLELLLKIARHVSNEIILERLLPYMLFLVNDSLPQVRAQALKILSHCLQLVRSVASSNANIFPEYVLPSLSWLTQDQEVIVRIAYAENIASLAERALKFLEMTQLDYAIQENKEDEDLPIQHQGRLI
;
A
#
# COMPACT_ATOMS: atom_id res chain seq x y z
N MET A 1 16.98 84.13 5.05
CA MET A 1 15.81 83.64 5.82
C MET A 1 15.47 82.24 5.33
N ARG A 2 15.53 81.24 6.25
CA ARG A 2 14.94 79.87 6.25
C ARG A 2 15.32 78.94 5.06
N SER A 3 16.07 77.84 5.24
CA SER A 3 15.73 76.54 5.90
C SER A 3 14.47 75.92 5.27
N THR A 4 14.44 74.72 4.66
CA THR A 4 14.71 73.37 5.20
C THR A 4 14.54 72.29 4.11
N GLY A 5 15.26 71.16 4.23
CA GLY A 5 14.82 69.79 3.89
C GLY A 5 14.78 69.41 2.39
N GLU A 6 14.99 68.16 1.96
CA GLU A 6 15.26 66.90 2.66
C GLU A 6 15.71 65.87 1.61
N SER A 7 16.64 64.99 2.00
CA SER A 7 17.15 63.89 1.20
C SER A 7 16.09 62.79 1.10
N ALA A 8 15.82 62.27 -0.11
CA ALA A 8 15.14 60.99 -0.28
C ALA A 8 15.81 60.19 -1.39
N LYS A 9 16.85 59.44 -0.98
CA LYS A 9 17.28 58.21 -1.65
C LYS A 9 16.10 57.23 -1.61
N THR A 10 15.58 56.81 -2.76
CA THR A 10 14.81 55.58 -2.87
C THR A 10 15.51 54.64 -3.84
N THR A 11 16.52 54.03 -3.24
CA THR A 11 17.18 52.77 -3.56
C THR A 11 16.38 51.83 -4.46
N ASP A 12 16.89 51.67 -5.68
CA ASP A 12 16.56 50.64 -6.64
C ASP A 12 17.09 49.26 -6.18
N ARG A 13 16.43 48.64 -5.18
CA ARG A 13 16.79 47.29 -4.71
C ARG A 13 15.55 46.44 -4.46
N GLY A 14 14.90 46.02 -5.55
CA GLY A 14 13.75 45.13 -5.53
C GLY A 14 13.93 43.74 -6.15
N TRP A 15 15.11 43.35 -6.66
CA TRP A 15 15.18 42.19 -7.60
C TRP A 15 16.36 41.23 -7.38
N ALA A 16 16.82 41.04 -6.14
CA ALA A 16 17.98 40.17 -5.86
C ALA A 16 17.75 39.03 -4.85
N TRP A 17 16.69 39.07 -4.03
CA TRP A 17 16.44 38.02 -3.00
C TRP A 17 15.55 36.87 -3.46
N ASP A 18 14.93 36.98 -4.64
CA ASP A 18 13.96 36.00 -5.13
C ASP A 18 14.61 34.76 -5.75
N ARG A 19 15.85 34.87 -6.25
CA ARG A 19 16.55 33.75 -6.93
C ARG A 19 17.28 32.78 -6.00
N THR A 20 17.68 33.21 -4.80
CA THR A 20 18.41 32.36 -3.86
C THR A 20 17.50 31.48 -3.01
N LEU A 21 16.30 31.98 -2.64
CA LEU A 21 15.26 31.16 -2.01
C LEU A 21 14.60 30.20 -3.01
N ASP A 22 14.44 30.63 -4.27
CA ASP A 22 13.96 29.77 -5.35
C ASP A 22 14.94 28.64 -5.69
N PHE A 23 16.26 28.86 -5.61
CA PHE A 23 17.24 27.78 -5.83
C PHE A 23 17.19 26.70 -4.73
N SER A 24 17.01 27.09 -3.47
CA SER A 24 16.92 26.15 -2.35
C SER A 24 15.56 25.41 -2.34
N LEU A 25 14.46 26.11 -2.60
CA LEU A 25 13.13 25.50 -2.73
C LEU A 25 13.02 24.63 -3.99
N THR A 26 13.60 25.04 -5.12
CA THR A 26 13.66 24.23 -6.34
C THR A 26 14.55 23.02 -6.16
N PHE A 27 15.68 23.14 -5.44
CA PHE A 27 16.55 22.00 -5.12
C PHE A 27 15.85 20.98 -4.22
N VAL A 28 15.26 21.41 -3.09
CA VAL A 28 14.46 20.54 -2.21
C VAL A 28 13.27 19.94 -2.95
N ARG A 29 12.58 20.72 -3.79
CA ARG A 29 11.45 20.26 -4.60
C ARG A 29 11.87 19.24 -5.67
N THR A 30 13.00 19.45 -6.36
CA THR A 30 13.51 18.49 -7.36
C THR A 30 14.05 17.22 -6.73
N ASP A 31 14.66 17.28 -5.54
CA ASP A 31 15.12 16.08 -4.83
C ASP A 31 13.95 15.26 -4.26
N ILE A 32 12.90 15.92 -3.75
CA ILE A 32 11.66 15.26 -3.33
C ILE A 32 10.94 14.64 -4.54
N GLU A 33 10.83 15.35 -5.66
CA GLU A 33 10.22 14.82 -6.90
C GLU A 33 10.99 13.61 -7.43
N LYS A 34 12.33 13.64 -7.44
CA LYS A 34 13.15 12.47 -7.85
C LYS A 34 12.95 11.25 -6.95
N TYR A 35 12.85 11.47 -5.64
CA TYR A 35 12.59 10.38 -4.69
C TYR A 35 11.15 9.86 -4.78
N CYS A 36 10.20 10.74 -5.10
CA CYS A 36 8.80 10.37 -5.38
C CYS A 36 8.73 9.46 -6.62
N VAL A 37 9.29 9.89 -7.75
CA VAL A 37 9.24 9.16 -9.02
C VAL A 37 9.89 7.78 -8.89
N SER A 38 11.03 7.67 -8.20
CA SER A 38 11.68 6.37 -8.01
C SER A 38 10.83 5.40 -7.18
N LYS A 39 10.24 5.84 -6.07
CA LYS A 39 9.31 5.03 -5.27
C LYS A 39 8.07 4.59 -6.04
N LEU A 40 7.48 5.51 -6.80
CA LEU A 40 6.33 5.21 -7.65
C LEU A 40 6.68 4.18 -8.73
N THR A 41 7.85 4.33 -9.36
CA THR A 41 8.36 3.37 -10.35
C THR A 41 8.59 1.99 -9.73
N VAL A 42 9.14 1.94 -8.50
CA VAL A 42 9.33 0.68 -7.75
C VAL A 42 7.99 0.01 -7.47
N LEU A 43 6.97 0.76 -7.02
CA LEU A 43 5.62 0.23 -6.79
C LEU A 43 5.02 -0.38 -8.06
N GLU A 44 5.15 0.29 -9.20
CA GLU A 44 4.70 -0.25 -10.49
C GLU A 44 5.47 -1.51 -10.90
N LEU A 45 6.79 -1.54 -10.66
CA LEU A 45 7.62 -2.71 -10.94
C LEU A 45 7.22 -3.90 -10.06
N LEU A 46 6.94 -3.65 -8.77
CA LEU A 46 6.46 -4.68 -7.85
C LEU A 46 5.15 -5.29 -8.33
N LEU A 47 4.21 -4.48 -8.84
CA LEU A 47 2.96 -5.00 -9.42
C LEU A 47 3.23 -5.86 -10.66
N LYS A 48 4.17 -5.45 -11.52
CA LYS A 48 4.56 -6.23 -12.70
C LYS A 48 5.15 -7.57 -12.28
N ILE A 49 6.05 -7.58 -11.30
CA ILE A 49 6.69 -8.79 -10.76
C ILE A 49 5.66 -9.69 -10.06
N ALA A 50 4.70 -9.11 -9.33
CA ALA A 50 3.66 -9.84 -8.60
C ALA A 50 2.87 -10.82 -9.49
N ARG A 51 2.73 -10.52 -10.79
CA ARG A 51 2.06 -11.40 -11.78
C ARG A 51 2.84 -12.66 -12.14
N HIS A 52 4.13 -12.71 -11.80
CA HIS A 52 5.06 -13.76 -12.20
C HIS A 52 5.65 -14.54 -11.01
N VAL A 53 5.25 -14.22 -9.78
CA VAL A 53 5.72 -14.88 -8.56
C VAL A 53 4.60 -15.66 -7.89
N SER A 54 4.96 -16.55 -6.96
CA SER A 54 4.00 -17.34 -6.20
C SER A 54 3.23 -16.47 -5.18
N ASN A 55 2.04 -16.94 -4.80
CA ASN A 55 1.19 -16.30 -3.79
C ASN A 55 1.93 -16.08 -2.47
N GLU A 56 2.74 -17.06 -2.04
CA GLU A 56 3.58 -16.95 -0.83
C GLU A 56 4.54 -15.77 -0.89
N ILE A 57 5.23 -15.57 -2.02
CA ILE A 57 6.16 -14.44 -2.18
C ILE A 57 5.41 -13.10 -2.16
N ILE A 58 4.20 -13.04 -2.73
CA ILE A 58 3.36 -11.84 -2.65
C ILE A 58 3.05 -11.50 -1.20
N LEU A 59 2.60 -12.48 -0.41
CA LEU A 59 2.16 -12.26 0.96
C LEU A 59 3.32 -12.05 1.94
N GLU A 60 4.42 -12.79 1.81
CA GLU A 60 5.52 -12.76 2.79
C GLU A 60 6.56 -11.68 2.48
N ARG A 61 6.71 -11.24 1.22
CA ARG A 61 7.75 -10.28 0.83
C ARG A 61 7.20 -8.99 0.25
N LEU A 62 6.29 -9.08 -0.72
CA LEU A 62 5.82 -7.89 -1.42
C LEU A 62 4.85 -7.07 -0.56
N LEU A 63 3.94 -7.75 0.14
CA LEU A 63 2.92 -7.11 0.98
C LEU A 63 3.52 -6.27 2.11
N PRO A 64 4.48 -6.75 2.92
CA PRO A 64 5.12 -5.93 3.96
C PRO A 64 5.79 -4.67 3.38
N TYR A 65 6.39 -4.78 2.19
CA TYR A 65 7.03 -3.64 1.54
C TYR A 65 6.01 -2.60 1.05
N MET A 66 4.88 -3.03 0.48
CA MET A 66 3.81 -2.13 0.09
C MET A 66 3.19 -1.44 1.31
N LEU A 67 2.97 -2.16 2.41
CA LEU A 67 2.47 -1.58 3.66
C LEU A 67 3.47 -0.60 4.29
N PHE A 68 4.76 -0.85 4.16
CA PHE A 68 5.78 0.14 4.54
C PHE A 68 5.62 1.44 3.73
N LEU A 69 5.43 1.35 2.41
CA LEU A 69 5.23 2.53 1.54
C LEU A 69 3.86 3.20 1.70
N VAL A 70 2.87 2.52 2.26
CA VAL A 70 1.60 3.15 2.66
C VAL A 70 1.82 4.18 3.77
N ASN A 71 2.89 4.06 4.57
CA ASN A 71 3.26 4.98 5.64
C ASN A 71 4.31 6.02 5.21
N ASP A 72 4.50 6.21 3.90
CA ASP A 72 5.50 7.14 3.38
C ASP A 72 5.19 8.61 3.71
N SER A 73 6.22 9.46 3.78
CA SER A 73 6.03 10.90 3.98
C SER A 73 5.27 11.56 2.81
N LEU A 74 5.42 11.02 1.60
CA LEU A 74 4.81 11.60 0.39
C LEU A 74 3.40 11.05 0.15
N PRO A 75 2.36 11.90 0.09
CA PRO A 75 0.98 11.45 -0.08
C PRO A 75 0.73 10.75 -1.41
N GLN A 76 1.45 11.12 -2.48
CA GLN A 76 1.36 10.44 -3.77
C GLN A 76 1.83 8.99 -3.68
N VAL A 77 2.92 8.74 -2.94
CA VAL A 77 3.45 7.38 -2.71
C VAL A 77 2.46 6.59 -1.87
N ARG A 78 1.90 7.16 -0.79
CA ARG A 78 0.89 6.49 0.04
C ARG A 78 -0.34 6.07 -0.78
N ALA A 79 -0.90 7.01 -1.55
CA ALA A 79 -2.08 6.75 -2.37
C ALA A 79 -1.82 5.67 -3.43
N GLN A 80 -0.65 5.70 -4.09
CA GLN A 80 -0.28 4.68 -5.07
C GLN A 80 0.05 3.34 -4.43
N ALA A 81 0.74 3.31 -3.29
CA ALA A 81 1.04 2.08 -2.55
C ALA A 81 -0.24 1.34 -2.18
N LEU A 82 -1.27 2.06 -1.72
CA LEU A 82 -2.59 1.48 -1.43
C LEU A 82 -3.27 0.88 -2.66
N LYS A 83 -3.24 1.59 -3.79
CA LYS A 83 -3.79 1.11 -5.07
C LYS A 83 -3.06 -0.18 -5.50
N ILE A 84 -1.74 -0.17 -5.49
CA ILE A 84 -0.91 -1.31 -5.88
C ILE A 84 -1.09 -2.50 -4.94
N LEU A 85 -1.17 -2.26 -3.62
CA LEU A 85 -1.45 -3.29 -2.62
C LEU A 85 -2.78 -3.99 -2.92
N SER A 86 -3.84 -3.22 -3.14
CA SER A 86 -5.17 -3.76 -3.49
C SER A 86 -5.12 -4.63 -4.75
N HIS A 87 -4.41 -4.18 -5.80
CA HIS A 87 -4.24 -4.96 -7.03
C HIS A 87 -3.41 -6.21 -6.82
N CYS A 88 -2.33 -6.16 -6.03
CA CYS A 88 -1.49 -7.33 -5.77
C CYS A 88 -2.23 -8.40 -4.98
N LEU A 89 -3.03 -8.01 -3.99
CA LEU A 89 -3.89 -8.92 -3.24
C LEU A 89 -4.95 -9.60 -4.14
N GLN A 90 -5.38 -8.96 -5.22
CA GLN A 90 -6.27 -9.59 -6.21
C GLN A 90 -5.61 -10.66 -7.06
N LEU A 91 -4.28 -10.68 -7.15
CA LEU A 91 -3.54 -11.72 -7.88
C LEU A 91 -3.42 -13.01 -7.08
N VAL A 92 -3.56 -12.95 -5.75
CA VAL A 92 -3.45 -14.11 -4.87
C VAL A 92 -4.67 -15.02 -5.06
N ARG A 93 -4.41 -16.27 -5.49
CA ARG A 93 -5.46 -17.26 -5.80
C ARG A 93 -5.64 -18.33 -4.74
N SER A 94 -4.65 -18.53 -3.89
CA SER A 94 -4.66 -19.50 -2.80
C SER A 94 -3.87 -18.94 -1.63
N VAL A 95 -4.28 -19.28 -0.42
CA VAL A 95 -3.73 -18.77 0.83
C VAL A 95 -3.52 -19.96 1.75
N ALA A 96 -2.30 -20.14 2.24
CA ALA A 96 -2.03 -21.17 3.24
C ALA A 96 -2.78 -20.85 4.55
N SER A 97 -3.19 -21.89 5.29
CA SER A 97 -3.89 -21.74 6.58
C SER A 97 -3.14 -20.85 7.59
N SER A 98 -1.81 -20.82 7.52
CA SER A 98 -0.97 -19.93 8.35
C SER A 98 -1.19 -18.44 8.07
N ASN A 99 -1.67 -18.08 6.88
CA ASN A 99 -1.90 -16.71 6.44
C ASN A 99 -3.38 -16.32 6.44
N ALA A 100 -4.28 -17.16 6.99
CA ALA A 100 -5.72 -16.95 6.98
C ALA A 100 -6.14 -15.61 7.63
N ASN A 101 -5.46 -15.23 8.71
CA ASN A 101 -5.79 -14.02 9.48
C ASN A 101 -5.02 -12.77 9.05
N ILE A 102 -4.30 -12.79 7.91
CA ILE A 102 -3.46 -11.67 7.49
C ILE A 102 -4.24 -10.36 7.33
N PHE A 103 -5.50 -10.42 6.92
CA PHE A 103 -6.35 -9.23 6.78
C PHE A 103 -6.69 -8.56 8.13
N PRO A 104 -7.36 -9.26 9.07
CA PRO A 104 -7.72 -8.66 10.36
C PRO A 104 -6.50 -8.35 11.24
N GLU A 105 -5.44 -9.16 11.19
CA GLU A 105 -4.28 -8.99 12.08
C GLU A 105 -3.24 -8.00 11.54
N TYR A 106 -3.13 -7.85 10.21
CA TYR A 106 -2.02 -7.10 9.62
C TYR A 106 -2.45 -6.05 8.60
N VAL A 107 -3.21 -6.42 7.57
CA VAL A 107 -3.58 -5.48 6.48
C VAL A 107 -4.50 -4.38 6.99
N LEU A 108 -5.67 -4.71 7.54
CA LEU A 108 -6.67 -3.72 7.95
C LEU A 108 -6.16 -2.77 9.05
N PRO A 109 -5.47 -3.25 10.11
CA PRO A 109 -4.87 -2.37 11.09
C PRO A 109 -3.89 -1.36 10.47
N SER A 110 -3.04 -1.83 9.54
CA SER A 110 -2.06 -0.98 8.85
C SER A 110 -2.69 0.11 7.98
N LEU A 111 -3.93 -0.11 7.48
CA LEU A 111 -4.65 0.84 6.63
C LEU A 111 -5.63 1.74 7.39
N SER A 112 -5.88 1.46 8.68
CA SER A 112 -6.93 2.12 9.48
C SER A 112 -6.80 3.64 9.52
N TRP A 113 -5.58 4.14 9.66
CA TRP A 113 -5.29 5.57 9.81
C TRP A 113 -5.42 6.36 8.49
N LEU A 114 -5.42 5.70 7.33
CA LEU A 114 -5.54 6.36 6.03
C LEU A 114 -6.87 7.08 5.84
N THR A 115 -7.90 6.66 6.57
CA THR A 115 -9.21 7.33 6.60
C THR A 115 -9.12 8.74 7.17
N GLN A 116 -8.11 9.01 8.02
CA GLN A 116 -7.87 10.27 8.70
C GLN A 116 -6.62 10.98 8.17
N ASP A 117 -6.01 10.49 7.08
CA ASP A 117 -4.84 11.12 6.46
C ASP A 117 -5.12 12.59 6.18
N GLN A 118 -4.15 13.48 6.38
CA GLN A 118 -4.30 14.92 6.12
C GLN A 118 -4.65 15.20 4.65
N GLU A 119 -4.08 14.41 3.75
CA GLU A 119 -4.13 14.65 2.31
C GLU A 119 -5.34 13.97 1.67
N VAL A 120 -6.13 14.78 0.96
CA VAL A 120 -7.39 14.35 0.32
C VAL A 120 -7.16 13.21 -0.66
N ILE A 121 -6.05 13.25 -1.40
CA ILE A 121 -5.70 12.23 -2.41
C ILE A 121 -5.60 10.83 -1.82
N VAL A 122 -5.10 10.71 -0.58
CA VAL A 122 -4.95 9.42 0.10
C VAL A 122 -6.32 8.90 0.54
N ARG A 123 -7.18 9.78 1.08
CA ARG A 123 -8.55 9.42 1.48
C ARG A 123 -9.41 9.00 0.29
N ILE A 124 -9.27 9.67 -0.86
CA ILE A 124 -9.93 9.26 -2.12
C ILE A 124 -9.44 7.88 -2.54
N ALA A 125 -8.12 7.66 -2.58
CA ALA A 125 -7.56 6.36 -2.95
C ALA A 125 -8.05 5.24 -2.01
N TYR A 126 -8.22 5.53 -0.72
CA TYR A 126 -8.79 4.59 0.24
C TYR A 126 -10.26 4.26 -0.07
N ALA A 127 -11.09 5.28 -0.29
CA ALA A 127 -12.49 5.09 -0.66
C ALA A 127 -12.66 4.29 -1.96
N GLU A 128 -11.78 4.49 -2.94
CA GLU A 128 -11.77 3.73 -4.21
C GLU A 128 -11.42 2.25 -4.01
N ASN A 129 -10.60 1.89 -3.02
CA ASN A 129 -10.04 0.55 -2.89
C ASN A 129 -10.65 -0.28 -1.75
N ILE A 130 -11.34 0.34 -0.78
CA ILE A 130 -11.84 -0.36 0.41
C ILE A 130 -12.81 -1.49 0.07
N ALA A 131 -13.67 -1.30 -0.93
CA ALA A 131 -14.60 -2.34 -1.39
C ALA A 131 -13.86 -3.57 -1.93
N SER A 132 -12.86 -3.34 -2.79
CA SER A 132 -12.02 -4.41 -3.34
C SER A 132 -11.23 -5.15 -2.25
N LEU A 133 -10.69 -4.41 -1.26
CA LEU A 133 -9.99 -5.01 -0.12
C LEU A 133 -10.92 -5.87 0.73
N ALA A 134 -12.14 -5.41 1.00
CA ALA A 134 -13.14 -6.17 1.75
C ALA A 134 -13.54 -7.45 1.01
N GLU A 135 -13.76 -7.37 -0.31
CA GLU A 135 -14.07 -8.53 -1.14
C GLU A 135 -12.91 -9.55 -1.15
N ARG A 136 -11.65 -9.06 -1.17
CA ARG A 136 -10.48 -9.93 -1.08
C ARG A 136 -10.34 -10.59 0.30
N ALA A 137 -10.60 -9.85 1.38
CA ALA A 137 -10.59 -10.40 2.72
C ALA A 137 -11.60 -11.56 2.87
N LEU A 138 -12.81 -11.38 2.34
CA LEU A 138 -13.84 -12.42 2.35
C LEU A 138 -13.38 -13.65 1.56
N LYS A 139 -12.83 -13.46 0.35
CA LYS A 139 -12.32 -14.57 -0.46
C LYS A 139 -11.18 -15.34 0.21
N PHE A 140 -10.30 -14.66 0.93
CA PHE A 140 -9.23 -15.30 1.68
C PHE A 140 -9.80 -16.19 2.79
N LEU A 141 -10.82 -15.70 3.51
CA LEU A 141 -11.52 -16.49 4.52
C LEU A 141 -12.19 -17.73 3.90
N GLU A 142 -12.93 -17.56 2.81
CA GLU A 142 -13.60 -18.67 2.10
C GLU A 142 -12.59 -19.73 1.62
N MET A 143 -11.46 -19.32 1.03
CA MET A 143 -10.39 -20.24 0.61
C MET A 143 -9.88 -21.08 1.77
N THR A 144 -9.62 -20.44 2.92
CA THR A 144 -9.10 -21.15 4.09
C THR A 144 -10.11 -22.13 4.66
N GLN A 145 -11.40 -21.77 4.70
CA GLN A 145 -12.48 -22.65 5.16
C GLN A 145 -12.67 -23.87 4.25
N LEU A 146 -12.60 -23.67 2.93
CA LEU A 146 -12.68 -24.76 1.96
C LEU A 146 -11.49 -25.71 2.09
N ASP A 147 -10.28 -25.19 2.30
CA ASP A 147 -9.09 -26.01 2.49
C ASP A 147 -9.21 -26.91 3.74
N TYR A 148 -9.80 -26.41 4.84
CA TYR A 148 -10.10 -27.23 6.02
C TYR A 148 -11.14 -28.32 5.74
N ALA A 149 -12.24 -27.99 5.05
CA ALA A 149 -13.28 -28.96 4.72
C ALA A 149 -12.78 -30.08 3.79
N ILE A 150 -11.87 -29.79 2.87
CA ILE A 150 -11.24 -30.79 2.01
C ILE A 150 -10.32 -31.71 2.81
N GLN A 151 -9.68 -31.20 3.87
CA GLN A 151 -8.84 -32.01 4.76
C GLN A 151 -9.68 -32.99 5.58
N GLU A 152 -10.81 -32.57 6.17
CA GLU A 152 -11.72 -33.47 6.91
C GLU A 152 -12.24 -34.61 6.03
N ASN A 153 -12.68 -34.32 4.79
CA ASN A 153 -13.21 -35.36 3.90
C ASN A 153 -12.15 -36.40 3.49
N LYS A 154 -10.86 -36.05 3.48
CA LYS A 154 -9.78 -37.01 3.17
C LYS A 154 -9.52 -37.96 4.34
N GLU A 155 -9.67 -37.50 5.58
CA GLU A 155 -9.48 -38.33 6.77
C GLU A 155 -10.57 -39.41 6.88
N ASP A 156 -11.77 -39.14 6.38
CA ASP A 156 -12.89 -40.11 6.33
C ASP A 156 -12.75 -41.16 5.22
N GLU A 157 -12.11 -40.84 4.08
CA GLU A 157 -11.87 -41.80 2.98
C GLU A 157 -10.72 -42.78 3.27
N ASP A 158 -9.75 -42.40 4.09
CA ASP A 158 -8.60 -43.25 4.48
C ASP A 158 -8.92 -44.25 5.62
N LEU A 159 -10.18 -44.27 6.11
CA LEU A 159 -10.62 -45.29 7.07
C LEU A 159 -10.67 -46.67 6.39
N PRO A 160 -9.93 -47.68 6.89
CA PRO A 160 -9.91 -49.00 6.27
C PRO A 160 -11.33 -49.58 6.28
N ILE A 161 -11.82 -49.96 5.09
CA ILE A 161 -13.09 -50.68 4.89
C ILE A 161 -13.05 -51.91 5.79
N GLN A 162 -13.72 -51.84 6.95
CA GLN A 162 -13.95 -53.01 7.78
C GLN A 162 -14.91 -53.91 7.01
N HIS A 163 -14.35 -54.83 6.23
CA HIS A 163 -15.09 -55.99 5.76
C HIS A 163 -15.50 -56.79 6.99
N GLN A 164 -16.67 -56.44 7.53
CA GLN A 164 -17.31 -57.20 8.59
C GLN A 164 -17.77 -58.51 7.95
N GLY A 165 -16.87 -59.50 8.01
CA GLY A 165 -17.11 -60.87 7.63
C GLY A 165 -18.25 -61.42 8.48
N ARG A 166 -19.47 -61.27 7.97
CA ARG A 166 -20.65 -61.98 8.43
C ARG A 166 -20.66 -63.33 7.74
N LEU A 167 -19.97 -64.32 8.31
CA LEU A 167 -20.24 -65.71 7.97
C LEU A 167 -20.27 -66.55 9.24
N ILE A 168 -21.52 -66.87 9.61
CA ILE A 168 -22.09 -68.15 10.08
C ILE A 168 -21.40 -68.82 11.27
#